data_AF-A0A4S8R513-F1
#
_entry.id   AF-A0A4S8R513-F1
#
_cell.length_a   1.000
_cell.length_b   1.000
_cell.length_c   1.000
_cell.angle_alpha   90.00
_cell.angle_beta   90.00
_cell.angle_gamma   90.00
#
_symmetry.space_group_name_H-M   'P 1'
#
loop_
_entity.id
_entity.type
_entity.pdbx_description
1 polymer ?
#
loop_
_entity_poly.entity_id
_entity_poly.type
_entity_poly.pdbx_seq_one_letter_code
_entity_poly.pdbx_strand_id
1 'polypeptide(L)'
;MAYLPYIEPGLDIILPLSIFIFILNMTRDLLDSFLYCGLIGEIFIGVLSGMPITGTSFLSIEIQETVQYLGYLGLICLVFEGGLITDLRILRNTIWLTLSAAMIGILMPMALSFFIMGMKFDSLESSGFPTAIAAFSAGVSLCSTSLGSTFIILASANLQKTPIGTLIAGAAMLDDILVLVMVKIITALGQGQSDSWTIARPAISSLGLILATFLLTPIILKVLLRSFHSIFTYPKIGQETFGEDIDTEKGISRHTGFILSTLMLIVLVTIAACVEGSILLSAFLAGAVVRYTWQSVDGGEDIDLGADRPTMMFEEYYKPIMDHILVPFFFASIGFSIPVSEMFSGPILWKGIFYACLMFLAKASVGIVVYFEFFTTRWSHKWTSFKKKTLPIPEELPQQDGSPEEIPTNDLVNQKLKTDAPHLDAIIVGSTMIARGGFGFLVASEAQSSGTLSLSKTPIRILNVQGLSHKVTGRLRTLDVVEDQIFLVIIWALVLCTIVGPVVSGIAVRRKLAKEREGERCECGVVVGQRSFGTEDEGVGGCHLCL
;
A
#
# COMPACT_ATOMS: atom_id res chain seq x y z
N MET A 1 -20.27 38.44 -19.64
CA MET A 1 -20.31 38.75 -18.20
C MET A 1 -19.23 37.90 -17.56
N ALA A 2 -18.25 38.46 -16.83
CA ALA A 2 -17.01 37.74 -16.49
C ALA A 2 -16.85 37.45 -14.99
N TYR A 3 -17.95 37.32 -14.24
CA TYR A 3 -17.93 36.81 -12.87
C TYR A 3 -19.14 35.90 -12.66
N LEU A 4 -18.97 34.86 -11.84
CA LEU A 4 -20.05 33.95 -11.46
C LEU A 4 -20.85 34.61 -10.32
N PRO A 5 -22.12 35.00 -10.53
CA PRO A 5 -22.92 35.59 -9.47
C PRO A 5 -23.19 34.54 -8.37
N TYR A 6 -23.05 34.94 -7.11
CA TYR A 6 -23.41 34.09 -5.98
C TYR A 6 -24.94 33.90 -5.95
N ILE A 7 -25.37 32.65 -6.15
CA ILE A 7 -26.78 32.23 -6.02
C ILE A 7 -26.81 31.24 -4.88
N GLU A 8 -27.66 31.48 -3.89
CA GLU A 8 -27.82 30.58 -2.75
C GLU A 8 -28.30 29.20 -3.24
N PRO A 9 -27.59 28.11 -2.91
CA PRO A 9 -28.02 26.78 -3.30
C PRO A 9 -29.30 26.39 -2.56
N GLY A 10 -30.22 25.74 -3.26
CA GLY A 10 -31.46 25.25 -2.67
C GLY A 10 -31.24 24.09 -1.69
N LEU A 11 -32.25 23.84 -0.86
CA LEU A 11 -32.24 22.75 0.13
C LEU A 11 -32.17 21.37 -0.52
N ASP A 12 -32.62 21.26 -1.77
CA ASP A 12 -32.49 20.09 -2.63
C ASP A 12 -31.04 19.69 -2.93
N ILE A 13 -30.08 20.62 -2.79
CA ILE A 13 -28.64 20.34 -2.97
C ILE A 13 -27.94 20.18 -1.63
N ILE A 14 -28.17 21.10 -0.69
CA ILE A 14 -27.44 21.13 0.60
C ILE A 14 -27.77 19.90 1.45
N LEU A 15 -29.05 19.49 1.49
CA LEU A 15 -29.49 18.40 2.35
C LEU A 15 -28.89 17.05 1.91
N PRO A 16 -28.98 16.63 0.63
CA PRO A 16 -28.36 15.38 0.20
C PRO A 16 -26.84 15.38 0.34
N LEU A 17 -26.16 16.50 0.06
CA LEU A 17 -24.71 16.61 0.23
C LEU A 17 -24.29 16.43 1.70
N SER A 18 -25.01 17.08 2.63
CA SER A 18 -24.75 16.97 4.07
C SER A 18 -24.99 15.54 4.57
N ILE A 19 -26.09 14.91 4.14
CA ILE A 19 -26.40 13.52 4.47
C ILE A 19 -25.34 12.58 3.89
N PHE A 20 -24.90 12.81 2.66
CA PHE A 20 -23.88 12.01 1.99
C PHE A 20 -22.56 12.03 2.77
N ILE A 21 -22.05 13.21 3.13
CA ILE A 21 -20.83 13.36 3.95
C ILE A 21 -20.98 12.67 5.30
N PHE A 22 -22.12 12.85 5.96
CA PHE A 22 -22.38 12.26 7.27
C PHE A 22 -22.42 10.73 7.22
N ILE A 23 -23.16 10.16 6.25
CA ILE A 23 -23.29 8.71 6.08
C ILE A 23 -21.95 8.08 5.69
N LEU A 24 -21.14 8.74 4.86
CA LEU A 24 -19.80 8.26 4.52
C LEU A 24 -18.93 8.06 5.77
N ASN A 25 -18.83 9.10 6.61
CA ASN A 25 -18.03 9.04 7.84
C ASN A 25 -18.59 8.01 8.83
N MET A 26 -19.92 8.02 9.05
CA MET A 26 -20.57 7.05 9.94
C MET A 26 -20.33 5.60 9.51
N THR A 27 -20.43 5.33 8.21
CA THR A 27 -20.25 3.99 7.66
C THR A 27 -18.79 3.55 7.71
N ARG A 28 -17.85 4.47 7.48
CA ARG A 28 -16.41 4.23 7.65
C ARG A 28 -16.11 3.79 9.08
N ASP A 29 -16.52 4.58 10.08
CA ASP A 29 -16.24 4.29 11.50
C ASP A 29 -16.86 2.98 11.95
N LEU A 30 -18.09 2.69 11.48
CA LEU A 30 -18.78 1.44 11.76
C LEU A 30 -17.98 0.25 11.20
N LEU A 31 -17.67 0.26 9.90
CA LEU A 31 -16.98 -0.87 9.26
C LEU A 31 -15.53 -1.02 9.71
N ASP A 32 -14.87 0.06 10.08
CA ASP A 32 -13.52 -0.02 10.66
C ASP A 32 -13.54 -0.69 12.03
N SER A 33 -14.53 -0.36 12.87
CA SER A 33 -14.72 -1.01 14.18
C SER A 33 -15.05 -2.51 14.07
N PHE A 34 -15.84 -2.91 13.07
CA PHE A 34 -16.29 -4.31 12.90
C PHE A 34 -15.31 -5.19 12.11
N LEU A 35 -14.76 -4.68 11.00
CA LEU A 35 -14.02 -5.48 10.00
C LEU A 35 -12.60 -4.96 9.71
N TYR A 36 -12.15 -3.86 10.33
CA TYR A 36 -10.89 -3.18 10.03
C TYR A 36 -10.75 -2.82 8.53
N CYS A 37 -11.89 -2.46 7.92
CA CYS A 37 -12.01 -2.23 6.49
C CYS A 37 -12.97 -1.05 6.24
N GLY A 38 -12.69 0.13 6.81
CA GLY A 38 -13.52 1.33 6.59
C GLY A 38 -13.74 1.68 5.11
N LEU A 39 -12.75 1.43 4.24
CA LEU A 39 -12.79 1.75 2.81
C LEU A 39 -13.94 1.07 2.05
N ILE A 40 -14.36 -0.14 2.45
CA ILE A 40 -15.48 -0.83 1.77
C ILE A 40 -16.81 -0.11 2.04
N GLY A 41 -16.91 0.54 3.19
CA GLY A 41 -18.08 1.33 3.57
C GLY A 41 -18.24 2.55 2.69
N GLU A 42 -17.15 3.29 2.48
CA GLU A 42 -17.12 4.46 1.63
C GLU A 42 -17.46 4.10 0.17
N ILE A 43 -16.88 3.00 -0.35
CA ILE A 43 -17.23 2.47 -1.68
C ILE A 43 -18.71 2.09 -1.73
N PHE A 44 -19.23 1.37 -0.73
CA PHE A 44 -20.63 0.95 -0.71
C PHE A 44 -21.62 2.13 -0.70
N ILE A 45 -21.34 3.17 0.08
CA ILE A 45 -22.16 4.39 0.07
C ILE A 45 -22.05 5.12 -1.26
N GLY A 46 -20.86 5.16 -1.86
CA GLY A 46 -20.67 5.65 -3.23
C GLY A 46 -21.54 4.88 -4.23
N VAL A 47 -21.51 3.55 -4.17
CA VAL A 47 -22.35 2.68 -4.99
C VAL A 47 -23.85 2.97 -4.82
N LEU A 48 -24.31 3.16 -3.57
CA LEU A 48 -25.71 3.52 -3.31
C LEU A 48 -26.07 4.89 -3.86
N SER A 49 -25.18 5.88 -3.72
CA SER A 49 -25.41 7.25 -4.19
C SER A 49 -25.20 7.43 -5.70
N GLY A 50 -24.53 6.49 -6.37
CA GLY A 50 -24.30 6.46 -7.81
C GLY A 50 -25.51 6.00 -8.63
N MET A 51 -25.35 6.02 -9.95
CA MET A 51 -26.33 5.45 -10.88
C MET A 51 -26.21 3.92 -10.92
N PRO A 52 -27.30 3.15 -11.04
CA PRO A 52 -28.69 3.54 -11.34
C PRO A 52 -29.63 3.61 -10.11
N ILE A 53 -29.15 3.29 -8.91
CA ILE A 53 -30.01 3.04 -7.72
C ILE A 53 -30.66 4.34 -7.23
N THR A 54 -29.87 5.42 -7.14
CA THR A 54 -30.34 6.70 -6.58
C THR A 54 -29.79 7.94 -7.32
N GLY A 55 -28.82 7.75 -8.22
CA GLY A 55 -27.88 8.74 -8.75
C GLY A 55 -28.38 9.82 -9.71
N THR A 56 -29.69 10.04 -9.85
CA THR A 56 -30.23 11.28 -10.46
C THR A 56 -31.19 12.05 -9.55
N SER A 57 -31.66 11.40 -8.47
CA SER A 57 -32.59 12.03 -7.52
C SER A 57 -31.93 12.45 -6.21
N PHE A 58 -30.81 11.82 -5.83
CA PHE A 58 -30.12 12.10 -4.56
C PHE A 58 -28.89 12.99 -4.75
N LEU A 59 -28.01 12.67 -5.70
CA LEU A 59 -26.81 13.47 -6.02
C LEU A 59 -26.79 13.75 -7.52
N SER A 60 -26.68 15.02 -7.92
CA SER A 60 -26.55 15.39 -9.33
C SER A 60 -25.20 14.93 -9.89
N ILE A 61 -25.14 14.75 -11.22
CA ILE A 61 -23.90 14.32 -11.90
C ILE A 61 -22.75 15.31 -11.68
N GLU A 62 -23.05 16.61 -11.67
CA GLU A 62 -22.07 17.68 -11.44
C GLU A 62 -21.43 17.59 -10.04
N ILE A 63 -22.22 17.20 -9.03
CA ILE A 63 -21.72 16.97 -7.68
C ILE A 63 -20.85 15.71 -7.65
N GLN A 64 -21.26 14.64 -8.33
CA GLN A 64 -20.45 13.40 -8.41
C GLN A 64 -19.09 13.67 -9.05
N GLU A 65 -19.04 14.45 -10.14
CA GLU A 65 -17.78 14.87 -10.79
C GLU A 65 -16.92 15.73 -9.85
N THR A 66 -17.54 16.65 -9.12
CA THR A 66 -16.83 17.49 -8.13
C THR A 66 -16.24 16.66 -7.00
N VAL A 67 -16.99 15.69 -6.49
CA VAL A 67 -16.54 14.71 -5.48
C VAL A 67 -15.37 13.89 -6.03
N GLN A 68 -15.42 13.48 -7.30
CA GLN A 68 -14.32 12.75 -7.95
C GLN A 68 -13.04 13.60 -8.03
N TYR A 69 -13.13 14.88 -8.42
CA TYR A 69 -11.95 15.76 -8.46
C TYR A 69 -11.35 16.00 -7.08
N LEU A 70 -12.18 16.23 -6.07
CA LEU A 70 -11.73 16.46 -4.71
C LEU A 70 -11.16 15.16 -4.09
N GLY A 71 -11.76 14.02 -4.42
CA GLY A 71 -11.25 12.69 -4.08
C GLY A 71 -9.88 12.41 -4.70
N TYR A 72 -9.66 12.79 -5.96
CA TYR A 72 -8.35 12.63 -6.59
C TYR A 72 -7.25 13.46 -5.89
N LEU A 73 -7.58 14.63 -5.34
CA LEU A 73 -6.66 15.38 -4.48
C LEU A 73 -6.37 14.62 -3.18
N GLY A 74 -7.39 14.04 -2.56
CA GLY A 74 -7.26 13.14 -1.42
C GLY A 74 -6.32 11.97 -1.69
N LEU A 75 -6.43 11.34 -2.86
CA LEU A 75 -5.53 10.28 -3.29
C LEU A 75 -4.07 10.75 -3.41
N ILE A 76 -3.82 11.94 -3.98
CA ILE A 76 -2.46 12.50 -4.05
C ILE A 76 -1.88 12.68 -2.64
N CYS A 77 -2.66 13.21 -1.71
CA CYS A 77 -2.26 13.39 -0.31
C CYS A 77 -2.04 12.04 0.41
N LEU A 78 -2.89 11.04 0.17
CA LEU A 78 -2.76 9.70 0.72
C LEU A 78 -1.47 9.01 0.23
N VAL A 79 -1.16 9.15 -1.06
CA VAL A 79 0.09 8.61 -1.64
C VAL A 79 1.31 9.34 -1.08
N PHE A 80 1.21 10.66 -0.87
CA PHE A 80 2.24 11.47 -0.24
C PHE A 80 2.49 11.04 1.21
N GLU A 81 1.44 10.76 1.99
CA GLU A 81 1.55 10.17 3.34
C GLU A 81 2.30 8.84 3.31
N GLY A 82 1.96 7.95 2.36
CA GLY A 82 2.67 6.68 2.17
C GLY A 82 4.18 6.88 1.96
N GLY A 83 4.56 7.93 1.22
CA GLY A 83 5.96 8.34 1.06
C GLY A 83 6.60 8.85 2.35
N LEU A 84 5.86 9.61 3.17
CA LEU A 84 6.35 10.14 4.45
C LEU A 84 6.62 9.06 5.49
N ILE A 85 5.74 8.04 5.57
CA ILE A 85 5.86 6.91 6.49
C ILE A 85 7.01 5.97 6.08
N THR A 86 7.42 6.00 4.81
CA THR A 86 8.47 5.12 4.29
C THR A 86 9.85 5.48 4.85
N ASP A 87 10.39 4.63 5.73
CA ASP A 87 11.77 4.76 6.21
C ASP A 87 12.77 4.12 5.23
N LEU A 88 13.44 4.99 4.45
CA LEU A 88 14.45 4.57 3.48
C LEU A 88 15.70 3.95 4.12
N ARG A 89 16.03 4.28 5.38
CA ARG A 89 17.22 3.76 6.07
C ARG A 89 17.02 2.28 6.41
N ILE A 90 15.83 1.95 6.93
CA ILE A 90 15.46 0.57 7.27
C ILE A 90 15.31 -0.26 6.00
N LEU A 91 14.64 0.27 4.97
CA LEU A 91 14.47 -0.43 3.69
C LEU A 91 15.80 -0.80 3.04
N ARG A 92 16.83 0.07 3.14
CA ARG A 92 18.16 -0.17 2.57
C ARG A 92 18.86 -1.39 3.17
N ASN A 93 18.70 -1.64 4.47
CA ASN A 93 19.40 -2.72 5.16
C ASN A 93 18.82 -4.11 4.82
N THR A 94 17.53 -4.18 4.48
CA THR A 94 16.80 -5.43 4.17
C THR A 94 16.39 -5.51 2.69
N ILE A 95 16.99 -4.67 1.84
CA ILE A 95 16.49 -4.41 0.47
C ILE A 95 16.35 -5.67 -0.38
N TRP A 96 17.27 -6.64 -0.26
CA TRP A 96 17.24 -7.86 -1.06
C TRP A 96 16.06 -8.77 -0.69
N LEU A 97 15.79 -8.91 0.60
CA LEU A 97 14.68 -9.73 1.09
C LEU A 97 13.36 -9.09 0.71
N THR A 98 13.22 -7.79 1.00
CA THR A 98 12.00 -7.02 0.68
C THR A 98 11.72 -6.96 -0.82
N LEU A 99 12.77 -6.79 -1.64
CA LEU A 99 12.63 -6.82 -3.10
C LEU A 99 12.19 -8.19 -3.59
N SER A 100 12.76 -9.28 -3.08
CA SER A 100 12.34 -10.63 -3.46
C SER A 100 10.88 -10.93 -3.09
N ALA A 101 10.44 -10.47 -1.91
CA ALA A 101 9.06 -10.58 -1.45
C ALA A 101 8.09 -9.78 -2.34
N ALA A 102 8.40 -8.52 -2.65
CA ALA A 102 7.61 -7.69 -3.56
C ALA A 102 7.54 -8.30 -4.97
N MET A 103 8.67 -8.78 -5.50
CA MET A 103 8.71 -9.42 -6.83
C MET A 103 7.79 -10.65 -6.90
N ILE A 104 7.79 -11.52 -5.89
CA ILE A 104 6.84 -12.64 -5.82
C ILE A 104 5.41 -12.13 -5.65
N GLY A 105 5.22 -11.11 -4.81
CA GLY A 105 3.95 -10.45 -4.54
C GLY A 105 3.30 -9.82 -5.76
N ILE A 106 4.06 -9.52 -6.82
CA ILE A 106 3.55 -8.97 -8.08
C ILE A 106 3.52 -10.03 -9.17
N LEU A 107 4.62 -10.76 -9.37
CA LEU A 107 4.73 -11.71 -10.47
C LEU A 107 3.77 -12.88 -10.33
N MET A 108 3.53 -13.39 -9.11
CA MET A 108 2.62 -14.53 -8.91
C MET A 108 1.16 -14.15 -9.16
N PRO A 109 0.59 -13.07 -8.58
CA PRO A 109 -0.77 -12.63 -8.92
C PRO A 109 -0.91 -12.29 -10.39
N MET A 110 0.09 -11.63 -11.00
CA MET A 110 0.07 -11.31 -12.41
C MET A 110 0.06 -12.57 -13.30
N ALA A 111 0.91 -13.56 -13.01
CA ALA A 111 0.94 -14.82 -13.77
C ALA A 111 -0.37 -15.60 -13.63
N LEU A 112 -0.89 -15.73 -12.40
CA LEU A 112 -2.15 -16.43 -12.13
C LEU A 112 -3.36 -15.67 -12.69
N SER A 113 -3.25 -14.36 -12.89
CA SER A 113 -4.32 -13.55 -13.49
C SER A 113 -4.65 -13.97 -14.92
N PHE A 114 -3.68 -14.49 -15.68
CA PHE A 114 -3.92 -15.02 -17.03
C PHE A 114 -4.91 -16.19 -17.06
N PHE A 115 -5.21 -16.81 -15.91
CA PHE A 115 -6.28 -17.81 -15.81
C PHE A 115 -7.67 -17.22 -16.14
N ILE A 116 -7.87 -15.90 -15.97
CA ILE A 116 -9.12 -15.24 -16.37
C ILE A 116 -9.37 -15.36 -17.88
N MET A 117 -8.32 -15.50 -18.70
CA MET A 117 -8.46 -15.75 -20.14
C MET A 117 -9.10 -17.10 -20.43
N GLY A 118 -9.06 -18.06 -19.51
CA GLY A 118 -9.75 -19.34 -19.64
C GLY A 118 -11.23 -19.29 -19.28
N MET A 119 -11.71 -18.19 -18.68
CA MET A 119 -13.11 -18.03 -18.32
C MET A 119 -13.92 -17.49 -19.48
N LYS A 120 -15.02 -18.18 -19.79
CA LYS A 120 -15.96 -17.77 -20.83
C LYS A 120 -16.87 -16.67 -20.29
N PHE A 121 -16.90 -15.52 -20.94
CA PHE A 121 -17.87 -14.45 -20.67
C PHE A 121 -18.94 -14.48 -21.77
N ASP A 122 -20.20 -14.64 -21.35
CA ASP A 122 -21.34 -14.75 -22.25
C ASP A 122 -21.98 -13.36 -22.39
N SER A 123 -22.02 -12.84 -23.62
CA SER A 123 -22.82 -11.67 -23.99
C SER A 123 -23.97 -12.09 -24.92
N LEU A 124 -25.01 -11.25 -25.01
CA LEU A 124 -26.27 -11.55 -25.70
C LEU A 124 -26.12 -12.02 -27.17
N GLU A 125 -25.00 -11.69 -27.83
CA GLU A 125 -24.73 -12.05 -29.23
C GLU A 125 -23.40 -12.81 -29.44
N SER A 126 -22.52 -12.91 -28.44
CA SER A 126 -21.25 -13.65 -28.57
C SER A 126 -20.65 -14.06 -27.23
N SER A 127 -20.09 -15.26 -27.17
CA SER A 127 -19.25 -15.67 -26.05
C SER A 127 -17.78 -15.57 -26.43
N GLY A 128 -16.98 -14.91 -25.61
CA GLY A 128 -15.55 -14.75 -25.86
C GLY A 128 -14.70 -14.97 -24.61
N PHE A 129 -13.38 -14.94 -24.84
CA PHE A 129 -12.36 -15.00 -23.81
C PHE A 129 -11.69 -13.62 -23.65
N PRO A 130 -11.36 -13.20 -22.42
CA PRO A 130 -10.64 -11.95 -22.17
C PRO A 130 -9.33 -11.86 -22.95
N THR A 131 -9.00 -10.66 -23.43
CA THR A 131 -7.70 -10.40 -24.06
C THR A 131 -6.58 -10.49 -23.02
N ALA A 132 -5.35 -10.78 -23.47
CA ALA A 132 -4.16 -10.76 -22.61
C ALA A 132 -3.97 -9.42 -21.86
N ILE A 133 -4.35 -8.30 -22.46
CA ILE A 133 -4.26 -6.96 -21.83
C ILE A 133 -5.33 -6.81 -20.72
N ALA A 134 -6.52 -7.37 -20.89
CA ALA A 134 -7.54 -7.43 -19.85
C ALA A 134 -7.08 -8.28 -18.65
N ALA A 135 -6.47 -9.44 -18.93
CA ALA A 135 -5.89 -10.30 -17.90
C ALA A 135 -4.69 -9.65 -17.18
N PHE A 136 -3.84 -8.94 -17.92
CA PHE A 136 -2.75 -8.15 -17.37
C PHE A 136 -3.28 -7.04 -16.45
N SER A 137 -4.28 -6.29 -16.90
CA SER A 137 -4.90 -5.20 -16.11
C SER A 137 -5.57 -5.71 -14.84
N ALA A 138 -6.30 -6.83 -14.94
CA ALA A 138 -6.86 -7.54 -13.80
C ALA A 138 -5.76 -7.94 -12.81
N GLY A 139 -4.64 -8.47 -13.31
CA GLY A 139 -3.49 -8.86 -12.48
C GLY A 139 -2.90 -7.68 -11.73
N VAL A 140 -2.64 -6.56 -12.41
CA VAL A 140 -2.09 -5.33 -11.79
C VAL A 140 -3.03 -4.78 -10.72
N SER A 141 -4.35 -4.77 -10.96
CA SER A 141 -5.33 -4.31 -9.95
C SER A 141 -5.25 -5.15 -8.67
N LEU A 142 -4.97 -6.44 -8.82
CA LEU A 142 -4.76 -7.39 -7.73
C LEU A 142 -3.28 -7.60 -7.44
N CYS A 143 -2.41 -6.61 -7.66
CA CYS A 143 -1.04 -6.63 -7.14
C CYS A 143 -0.87 -5.73 -5.90
N SER A 144 -1.64 -4.64 -5.76
CA SER A 144 -1.52 -3.74 -4.62
C SER A 144 -1.92 -4.40 -3.29
N THR A 145 -1.18 -4.08 -2.23
CA THR A 145 -1.36 -4.61 -0.88
C THR A 145 -1.75 -3.45 0.05
N SER A 146 -2.76 -3.64 0.90
CA SER A 146 -3.23 -2.59 1.83
C SER A 146 -2.28 -2.43 3.02
N LEU A 147 -1.39 -1.43 2.97
CA LEU A 147 -0.50 -1.10 4.07
C LEU A 147 -1.28 -0.77 5.35
N GLY A 148 -2.35 0.04 5.27
CA GLY A 148 -3.13 0.47 6.44
C GLY A 148 -3.72 -0.69 7.26
N SER A 149 -4.49 -1.57 6.60
CA SER A 149 -5.07 -2.75 7.29
C SER A 149 -3.99 -3.70 7.84
N THR A 150 -2.92 -3.89 7.08
CA THR A 150 -1.77 -4.71 7.48
C THR A 150 -1.10 -4.15 8.73
N PHE A 151 -0.90 -2.83 8.77
CA PHE A 151 -0.23 -2.16 9.88
C PHE A 151 -1.05 -2.21 11.16
N ILE A 152 -2.38 -2.06 11.10
CA ILE A 152 -3.29 -2.20 12.25
C ILE A 152 -3.19 -3.60 12.86
N ILE A 153 -3.23 -4.65 12.02
CA ILE A 153 -3.12 -6.04 12.49
C ILE A 153 -1.77 -6.27 13.15
N LEU A 154 -0.71 -5.76 12.53
CA LEU A 154 0.64 -5.90 13.04
C LEU A 154 0.88 -5.07 14.32
N ALA A 155 0.22 -3.92 14.45
CA ALA A 155 0.19 -3.06 15.64
C ALA A 155 -0.35 -3.82 16.83
N SER A 156 -1.49 -4.49 16.61
CA SER A 156 -2.22 -5.21 17.66
C SER A 156 -1.39 -6.32 18.32
N ALA A 157 -0.32 -6.77 17.65
CA ALA A 157 0.59 -7.79 18.13
C ALA A 157 2.01 -7.28 18.43
N ASN A 158 2.24 -5.97 18.41
CA ASN A 158 3.56 -5.35 18.59
C ASN A 158 4.65 -5.86 17.61
N LEU A 159 4.24 -6.35 16.43
CA LEU A 159 5.16 -6.92 15.45
C LEU A 159 5.69 -5.87 14.44
N GLN A 160 5.25 -4.62 14.52
CA GLN A 160 5.58 -3.55 13.56
C GLN A 160 7.09 -3.27 13.46
N LYS A 161 7.76 -3.22 14.60
CA LYS A 161 9.20 -2.92 14.69
C LYS A 161 10.09 -4.15 14.48
N THR A 162 9.49 -5.32 14.26
CA THR A 162 10.25 -6.57 14.04
C THR A 162 10.75 -6.65 12.59
N PRO A 163 11.76 -7.50 12.29
CA PRO A 163 12.22 -7.73 10.92
C PRO A 163 11.09 -8.19 9.98
N ILE A 164 10.15 -8.97 10.50
CA ILE A 164 8.97 -9.44 9.76
C ILE A 164 8.04 -8.27 9.44
N GLY A 165 7.82 -7.39 10.41
CA GLY A 165 7.01 -6.19 10.21
C GLY A 165 7.60 -5.21 9.20
N THR A 166 8.91 -5.04 9.27
CA THR A 166 9.68 -4.25 8.29
C THR A 166 9.62 -4.86 6.89
N LEU A 167 9.75 -6.18 6.78
CA LEU A 167 9.63 -6.90 5.51
C LEU A 167 8.25 -6.70 4.89
N ILE A 168 7.20 -6.85 5.71
CA ILE A 168 5.80 -6.69 5.29
C ILE A 168 5.55 -5.25 4.83
N ALA A 169 5.91 -4.25 5.65
CA ALA A 169 5.72 -2.84 5.31
C ALA A 169 6.49 -2.48 4.03
N GLY A 170 7.76 -2.86 3.94
CA GLY A 170 8.59 -2.55 2.78
C GLY A 170 8.11 -3.22 1.48
N ALA A 171 7.63 -4.48 1.56
CA ALA A 171 7.13 -5.16 0.37
C ALA A 171 5.79 -4.57 -0.10
N ALA A 172 4.88 -4.21 0.82
CA ALA A 172 3.64 -3.53 0.49
C ALA A 172 3.90 -2.15 -0.16
N MET A 173 4.87 -1.38 0.35
CA MET A 173 5.27 -0.10 -0.25
C MET A 173 5.84 -0.28 -1.67
N LEU A 174 6.69 -1.28 -1.89
CA LEU A 174 7.23 -1.58 -3.23
C LEU A 174 6.13 -2.03 -4.21
N ASP A 175 5.15 -2.82 -3.74
CA ASP A 175 3.97 -3.19 -4.54
C ASP A 175 3.21 -1.96 -5.03
N ASP A 176 2.93 -1.00 -4.14
CA ASP A 176 2.20 0.22 -4.49
C ASP A 176 3.00 1.08 -5.48
N ILE A 177 4.30 1.29 -5.28
CA ILE A 177 5.17 2.01 -6.23
C ILE A 177 5.11 1.37 -7.62
N LEU A 178 5.26 0.04 -7.70
CA LEU A 178 5.27 -0.66 -8.98
C LEU A 178 3.90 -0.64 -9.64
N VAL A 179 2.81 -0.78 -8.88
CA VAL A 179 1.43 -0.65 -9.38
C VAL A 179 1.19 0.74 -9.98
N LEU A 180 1.65 1.81 -9.33
CA LEU A 180 1.53 3.18 -9.84
C LEU A 180 2.24 3.41 -11.18
N VAL A 181 3.32 2.66 -11.46
CA VAL A 181 3.97 2.64 -12.78
C VAL A 181 3.13 1.84 -13.79
N MET A 182 2.63 0.68 -13.37
CA MET A 182 1.86 -0.22 -14.23
C MET A 182 0.52 0.38 -14.67
N VAL A 183 -0.14 1.21 -13.86
CA VAL A 183 -1.37 1.92 -14.25
C VAL A 183 -1.15 2.72 -15.54
N LYS A 184 -0.05 3.47 -15.64
CA LYS A 184 0.24 4.25 -16.86
C LYS A 184 0.51 3.39 -18.08
N ILE A 185 1.14 2.23 -17.89
CA ILE A 185 1.37 1.25 -18.96
C ILE A 185 0.01 0.69 -19.43
N ILE A 186 -0.90 0.36 -18.52
CA ILE A 186 -2.25 -0.11 -18.83
C ILE A 186 -3.01 0.94 -19.64
N THR A 187 -3.00 2.21 -19.21
CA THR A 187 -3.70 3.28 -19.92
C THR A 187 -3.13 3.50 -21.33
N ALA A 188 -1.80 3.38 -21.50
CA ALA A 188 -1.17 3.52 -22.82
C ALA A 188 -1.52 2.35 -23.75
N LEU A 189 -1.60 1.12 -23.21
CA LEU A 189 -2.01 -0.07 -23.96
C LEU A 189 -3.50 -0.05 -24.35
N GLY A 190 -4.37 0.44 -23.47
CA GLY A 190 -5.82 0.53 -23.71
C GLY A 190 -6.19 1.44 -24.88
N GLN A 191 -5.43 2.51 -25.08
CA GLN A 191 -5.63 3.48 -26.17
C GLN A 191 -5.24 2.96 -27.57
N GLY A 192 -4.89 1.68 -27.71
CA GLY A 192 -4.62 1.05 -29.01
C GLY A 192 -3.36 1.55 -29.70
N GLN A 193 -2.42 2.12 -28.94
CA GLN A 193 -1.16 2.61 -29.48
C GLN A 193 -0.25 1.42 -29.85
N SER A 194 0.13 1.32 -31.12
CA SER A 194 0.97 0.22 -31.65
C SER A 194 2.46 0.48 -31.53
N ASP A 195 2.87 1.71 -31.24
CA ASP A 195 4.27 2.10 -31.23
C ASP A 195 4.93 1.66 -29.92
N SER A 196 5.93 0.77 -30.00
CA SER A 196 6.63 0.27 -28.81
C SER A 196 7.24 1.38 -27.94
N TRP A 197 7.62 2.50 -28.55
CA TRP A 197 8.12 3.67 -27.84
C TRP A 197 7.05 4.32 -26.96
N THR A 198 5.81 4.44 -27.42
CA THR A 198 4.77 5.12 -26.64
C THR A 198 4.30 4.27 -25.45
N ILE A 199 4.40 2.95 -25.55
CA ILE A 199 4.16 2.02 -24.43
C ILE A 199 5.32 2.06 -23.43
N ALA A 200 6.57 2.11 -23.91
CA ALA A 200 7.75 2.14 -23.06
C ALA A 200 7.96 3.52 -22.38
N ARG A 201 7.49 4.60 -23.01
CA ARG A 201 7.70 5.98 -22.56
C ARG A 201 7.22 6.24 -21.13
N PRO A 202 6.00 5.87 -20.70
CA PRO A 202 5.57 6.08 -19.31
C PRO A 202 6.41 5.29 -18.29
N ALA A 203 6.86 4.09 -18.64
CA ALA A 203 7.71 3.27 -17.78
C ALA A 203 9.10 3.90 -17.62
N ILE A 204 9.73 4.31 -18.73
CA ILE A 204 11.03 4.99 -18.74
C ILE A 204 10.94 6.34 -18.02
N SER A 205 9.88 7.11 -18.26
CA SER A 205 9.62 8.38 -17.58
C SER A 205 9.50 8.20 -16.06
N SER A 206 8.75 7.18 -15.61
CA SER A 206 8.59 6.87 -14.19
C SER A 206 9.90 6.40 -13.53
N LEU A 207 10.67 5.55 -14.20
CA LEU A 207 12.01 5.13 -13.73
C LEU A 207 12.98 6.32 -13.71
N GLY A 208 12.92 7.17 -14.73
CA GLY A 208 13.68 8.41 -14.82
C GLY A 208 13.34 9.35 -13.67
N LEU A 209 12.06 9.44 -13.26
CA LEU A 209 11.63 10.27 -12.14
C LEU A 209 12.15 9.73 -10.81
N ILE A 210 12.12 8.40 -10.59
CA ILE A 210 12.74 7.78 -9.40
C ILE A 210 14.24 8.10 -9.34
N LEU A 211 14.96 7.85 -10.45
CA LEU A 211 16.41 8.07 -10.52
C LEU A 211 16.76 9.55 -10.36
N ALA A 212 16.07 10.42 -11.09
CA ALA A 212 16.27 11.87 -11.02
C ALA A 212 15.97 12.38 -9.61
N THR A 213 14.88 11.94 -8.98
CA THR A 213 14.58 12.33 -7.60
C THR A 213 15.71 11.90 -6.67
N PHE A 214 16.18 10.65 -6.74
CA PHE A 214 17.29 10.17 -5.92
C PHE A 214 18.60 10.98 -6.13
N LEU A 215 18.94 11.32 -7.38
CA LEU A 215 20.12 12.13 -7.71
C LEU A 215 19.95 13.61 -7.32
N LEU A 216 18.74 14.14 -7.45
CA LEU A 216 18.42 15.53 -7.13
C LEU A 216 18.24 15.73 -5.63
N THR A 217 17.87 14.72 -4.84
CA THR A 217 17.74 14.82 -3.38
C THR A 217 18.91 15.54 -2.69
N PRO A 218 20.21 15.22 -2.92
CA PRO A 218 21.31 15.96 -2.31
C PRO A 218 21.43 17.41 -2.82
N ILE A 219 21.02 17.70 -4.06
CA ILE A 219 21.02 19.04 -4.64
C ILE A 219 19.87 19.87 -4.06
N ILE A 220 18.66 19.30 -4.05
CA ILE A 220 17.46 19.86 -3.43
C ILE A 220 17.76 20.13 -1.96
N LEU A 221 18.37 19.19 -1.23
CA LEU A 221 18.77 19.40 0.16
C LEU A 221 19.69 20.62 0.30
N LYS A 222 20.73 20.76 -0.54
CA LYS A 222 21.63 21.94 -0.51
C LYS A 222 20.92 23.25 -0.86
N VAL A 223 20.04 23.24 -1.86
CA VAL A 223 19.27 24.43 -2.28
C VAL A 223 18.26 24.82 -1.21
N LEU A 224 17.51 23.85 -0.67
CA LEU A 224 16.52 24.03 0.38
C LEU A 224 17.19 24.54 1.65
N LEU A 225 18.29 23.93 2.11
CA LEU A 225 19.06 24.38 3.27
C LEU A 225 19.64 25.78 3.07
N ARG A 226 20.10 26.12 1.85
CA ARG A 226 20.63 27.45 1.54
C ARG A 226 19.53 28.52 1.48
N SER A 227 18.40 28.24 0.84
CA SER A 227 17.22 29.10 0.85
C SER A 227 16.67 29.27 2.27
N PHE A 228 16.71 28.21 3.07
CA PHE A 228 16.33 28.22 4.48
C PHE A 228 17.23 29.12 5.32
N HIS A 229 18.55 28.97 5.19
CA HIS A 229 19.51 29.87 5.84
C HIS A 229 19.36 31.32 5.36
N SER A 230 19.00 31.54 4.09
CA SER A 230 18.81 32.89 3.55
C SER A 230 17.52 33.56 4.00
N ILE A 231 16.47 32.81 4.33
CA ILE A 231 15.13 33.36 4.63
C ILE A 231 14.84 33.38 6.14
N PHE A 232 15.49 32.53 6.93
CA PHE A 232 15.23 32.34 8.36
C PHE A 232 16.42 32.65 9.28
N THR A 233 17.55 33.16 8.76
CA THR A 233 18.57 33.80 9.63
C THR A 233 18.04 35.15 10.08
N TYR A 234 17.14 35.13 11.07
CA TYR A 234 16.97 36.29 11.95
C TYR A 234 18.21 36.35 12.84
N PRO A 235 18.86 37.53 12.97
CA PRO A 235 19.99 37.66 13.88
C PRO A 235 19.49 37.34 15.30
N LYS A 236 20.28 36.57 16.08
CA LYS A 236 20.06 36.39 17.52
C LYS A 236 19.94 37.76 18.18
N ILE A 237 18.73 38.26 18.33
CA ILE A 237 18.41 39.37 19.22
C ILE A 237 17.86 38.71 20.47
N GLY A 238 18.74 38.63 21.47
CA GLY A 238 18.34 38.19 22.79
C GLY A 238 17.36 39.21 23.36
N GLN A 239 16.15 38.77 23.69
CA GLN A 239 15.49 39.31 24.86
C GLN A 239 14.39 38.37 25.34
N GLU A 240 14.61 37.91 26.57
CA GLU A 240 13.64 37.52 27.57
C GLU A 240 12.29 38.25 27.42
N THR A 241 11.20 37.55 27.74
CA THR A 241 9.79 38.00 27.79
C THR A 241 9.01 38.02 26.47
N PHE A 242 8.49 36.87 26.02
CA PHE A 242 7.13 36.77 25.47
C PHE A 242 6.59 35.34 25.57
N GLY A 243 5.28 35.23 25.79
CA GLY A 243 4.60 34.10 26.42
C GLY A 243 4.49 32.75 25.70
N GLU A 244 3.91 31.84 26.48
CA GLU A 244 3.79 30.38 26.50
C GLU A 244 3.14 29.68 25.27
N ASP A 245 3.48 30.03 24.04
CA ASP A 245 2.97 29.24 22.88
C ASP A 245 3.89 29.17 21.65
N ILE A 246 5.18 29.46 21.84
CA ILE A 246 6.16 29.31 20.76
C ILE A 246 7.41 28.67 21.33
N ASP A 247 7.56 27.36 21.09
CA ASP A 247 8.81 26.62 21.30
C ASP A 247 9.89 27.13 20.32
N THR A 248 10.43 28.31 20.62
CA THR A 248 11.67 28.82 20.04
C THR A 248 12.83 28.19 20.77
N GLU A 249 13.24 26.98 20.35
CA GLU A 249 14.62 26.56 20.65
C GLU A 249 15.39 26.03 19.44
N LYS A 250 14.76 25.38 18.45
CA LYS A 250 15.46 24.99 17.19
C LYS A 250 14.55 25.09 15.96
N GLY A 251 14.30 26.33 15.54
CA GLY A 251 14.50 26.76 14.15
C GLY A 251 13.79 26.08 12.98
N ILE A 252 12.62 25.46 13.14
CA ILE A 252 11.63 25.33 12.06
C ILE A 252 10.25 25.59 12.69
N SER A 253 9.60 26.72 12.36
CA SER A 253 8.18 26.88 12.70
C SER A 253 7.39 25.77 11.99
N ARG A 254 6.50 25.08 12.71
CA ARG A 254 5.65 23.99 12.17
C ARG A 254 4.98 24.38 10.84
N HIS A 255 4.52 25.64 10.74
CA HIS A 255 3.92 26.20 9.53
C HIS A 255 4.89 26.31 8.35
N THR A 256 6.14 26.70 8.59
CA THR A 256 7.16 26.77 7.52
C THR A 256 7.46 25.38 6.98
N GLY A 257 7.49 24.39 7.87
CA GLY A 257 7.63 22.98 7.51
C GLY A 257 6.52 22.49 6.59
N PHE A 258 5.27 22.80 6.94
CA PHE A 258 4.10 22.51 6.12
C PHE A 258 4.24 23.12 4.72
N ILE A 259 4.44 24.44 4.61
CA ILE A 259 4.56 25.14 3.33
C ILE A 259 5.66 24.52 2.45
N LEU A 260 6.80 24.18 3.05
CA LEU A 260 7.93 23.60 2.34
C LEU A 260 7.60 22.20 1.79
N SER A 261 6.93 21.37 2.59
CA SER A 261 6.51 20.03 2.19
C SER A 261 5.46 20.06 1.08
N THR A 262 4.48 20.98 1.17
CA THR A 262 3.46 21.20 0.15
C THR A 262 4.08 21.73 -1.14
N LEU A 263 5.01 22.67 -1.05
CA LEU A 263 5.74 23.18 -2.21
C LEU A 263 6.52 22.05 -2.91
N MET A 264 7.18 21.18 -2.14
CA MET A 264 7.91 20.04 -2.69
C MET A 264 6.98 19.05 -3.41
N LEU A 265 5.82 18.78 -2.84
CA LEU A 265 4.77 17.98 -3.49
C LEU A 265 4.34 18.61 -4.82
N ILE A 266 4.01 19.91 -4.84
CA ILE A 266 3.59 20.62 -6.05
C ILE A 266 4.69 20.59 -7.12
N VAL A 267 5.94 20.87 -6.76
CA VAL A 267 7.06 20.88 -7.71
C VAL A 267 7.30 19.49 -8.32
N LEU A 268 7.29 18.42 -7.53
CA LEU A 268 7.50 17.08 -8.09
C LEU A 268 6.31 16.60 -8.94
N VAL A 269 5.08 16.90 -8.53
CA VAL A 269 3.87 16.59 -9.31
C VAL A 269 3.84 17.33 -10.64
N THR A 270 4.21 18.61 -10.66
CA THR A 270 4.30 19.40 -11.89
C THR A 270 5.40 18.88 -12.82
N ILE A 271 6.58 18.53 -12.29
CA ILE A 271 7.64 17.87 -13.07
C ILE A 271 7.13 16.55 -13.66
N ALA A 272 6.43 15.74 -12.88
CA ALA A 272 5.85 14.49 -13.37
C ALA A 272 4.86 14.71 -14.52
N ALA A 273 3.99 15.71 -14.40
CA ALA A 273 3.05 16.08 -15.45
C ALA A 273 3.77 16.53 -16.73
N CYS A 274 4.86 17.30 -16.62
CA CYS A 274 5.65 17.75 -17.78
C CYS A 274 6.42 16.62 -18.48
N VAL A 275 6.90 15.62 -17.73
CA VAL A 275 7.68 14.49 -18.28
C VAL A 275 6.77 13.32 -18.67
N GLU A 276 5.44 13.50 -18.60
CA GLU A 276 4.43 12.44 -18.80
C GLU A 276 4.68 11.20 -17.91
N GLY A 277 5.17 11.44 -16.69
CA GLY A 277 5.38 10.43 -15.67
C GLY A 277 4.11 10.14 -14.86
N SER A 278 4.22 9.21 -13.90
CA SER A 278 3.14 8.94 -12.97
C SER A 278 3.06 10.03 -11.89
N ILE A 279 1.97 10.81 -11.91
CA ILE A 279 1.68 11.86 -10.92
C ILE A 279 1.66 11.26 -9.51
N LEU A 280 0.99 10.13 -9.34
CA LEU A 280 0.89 9.45 -8.05
C LEU A 280 2.28 8.99 -7.57
N LEU A 281 3.11 8.42 -8.45
CA LEU A 281 4.49 8.05 -8.09
C LEU A 281 5.31 9.26 -7.62
N SER A 282 5.15 10.42 -8.27
CA SER A 282 5.85 11.63 -7.87
C SER A 282 5.39 12.18 -6.52
N ALA A 283 4.10 12.02 -6.18
CA ALA A 283 3.59 12.36 -4.87
C ALA A 283 4.20 11.47 -3.78
N PHE A 284 4.31 10.16 -4.03
CA PHE A 284 4.99 9.23 -3.14
C PHE A 284 6.45 9.63 -2.93
N LEU A 285 7.17 9.90 -4.03
CA LEU A 285 8.56 10.33 -3.98
C LEU A 285 8.74 11.67 -3.27
N ALA A 286 7.80 12.60 -3.41
CA ALA A 286 7.81 13.85 -2.66
C ALA A 286 7.74 13.61 -1.16
N GLY A 287 6.87 12.71 -0.69
CA GLY A 287 6.80 12.31 0.70
C GLY A 287 8.12 11.71 1.18
N ALA A 288 8.70 10.79 0.41
CA ALA A 288 9.97 10.16 0.73
C ALA A 288 11.13 11.17 0.80
N VAL A 289 11.16 12.18 -0.08
CA VAL A 289 12.18 13.25 -0.02
C VAL A 289 11.94 14.18 1.16
N VAL A 290 10.70 14.53 1.48
CA VAL A 290 10.39 15.33 2.68
C VAL A 290 10.85 14.58 3.94
N ARG A 291 10.53 13.28 4.05
CA ARG A 291 11.00 12.41 5.12
C ARG A 291 12.53 12.42 5.24
N TYR A 292 13.22 12.22 4.13
CA TYR A 292 14.68 12.19 4.09
C TYR A 292 15.34 13.54 4.44
N THR A 293 14.78 14.65 3.94
CA THR A 293 15.32 16.00 4.17
C THR A 293 15.21 16.39 5.64
N TRP A 294 14.08 16.13 6.28
CA TRP A 294 13.87 16.39 7.70
C TRP A 294 14.78 15.53 8.59
N GLN A 295 14.92 14.24 8.28
CA GLN A 295 15.84 13.35 8.99
C GLN A 295 17.33 13.74 8.84
N SER A 296 17.68 14.50 7.81
CA SER A 296 19.05 14.97 7.58
C SER A 296 19.35 16.29 8.29
N VAL A 297 18.33 17.13 8.53
CA VAL A 297 18.46 18.41 9.22
C VAL A 297 18.67 18.22 10.73
N ASP A 298 18.00 17.23 11.34
CA ASP A 298 18.13 16.91 12.77
C ASP A 298 19.42 16.12 13.11
N GLY A 299 20.40 16.06 12.21
CA GLY A 299 21.66 15.30 12.35
C GLY A 299 22.68 15.85 13.35
N GLY A 300 22.24 16.49 14.44
CA GLY A 300 23.05 16.70 15.63
C GLY A 300 22.81 15.54 16.60
N GLU A 301 23.87 14.82 16.95
CA GLU A 301 23.84 13.82 18.03
C GLU A 301 23.18 14.43 19.28
N ASP A 302 22.30 13.64 19.89
CA ASP A 302 21.54 13.92 21.11
C ASP A 302 20.31 14.85 20.95
N ILE A 303 19.12 14.23 20.90
CA ILE A 303 17.95 14.45 21.77
C ILE A 303 16.69 13.77 21.15
N ASP A 304 16.13 12.87 21.95
CA ASP A 304 14.83 12.16 21.89
C ASP A 304 14.47 11.16 20.78
N LEU A 305 14.35 9.93 21.27
CA LEU A 305 13.65 8.79 20.73
C LEU A 305 12.12 9.06 20.76
N GLY A 306 11.55 9.81 19.81
CA GLY A 306 10.08 9.84 19.75
C GLY A 306 9.34 10.74 18.75
N ALA A 307 9.87 11.91 18.38
CA ALA A 307 9.06 12.87 17.62
C ALA A 307 9.32 12.81 16.11
N ASP A 308 8.51 12.04 15.39
CA ASP A 308 8.46 12.08 13.93
C ASP A 308 7.86 13.41 13.44
N ARG A 309 8.67 14.48 13.39
CA ARG A 309 8.23 15.84 13.01
C ARG A 309 7.48 15.93 11.67
N PRO A 310 7.95 15.34 10.54
CA PRO A 310 7.21 15.43 9.28
C PRO A 310 5.87 14.70 9.35
N THR A 311 5.79 13.57 10.06
CA THR A 311 4.51 12.87 10.28
C THR A 311 3.59 13.67 11.19
N MET A 312 4.09 14.27 12.28
CA MET A 312 3.29 15.15 13.15
C MET A 312 2.71 16.36 12.41
N MET A 313 3.50 16.99 11.53
CA MET A 313 3.00 18.08 10.67
C MET A 313 1.93 17.59 9.70
N PHE A 314 2.09 16.40 9.13
CA PHE A 314 1.04 15.81 8.29
C PHE A 314 -0.26 15.53 9.09
N GLU A 315 -0.13 14.94 10.29
CA GLU A 315 -1.22 14.65 11.21
C GLU A 315 -2.02 15.90 11.63
N GLU A 316 -1.35 17.05 11.77
CA GLU A 316 -1.99 18.30 12.18
C GLU A 316 -2.71 19.01 11.01
N TYR A 317 -2.07 19.13 9.85
CA TYR A 317 -2.59 19.95 8.74
C TYR A 317 -3.33 19.17 7.66
N TYR A 318 -2.82 18.00 7.27
CA TYR A 318 -3.39 17.23 6.16
C TYR A 318 -4.46 16.28 6.65
N LYS A 319 -4.14 15.49 7.68
CA LYS A 319 -4.92 14.32 8.07
C LYS A 319 -6.38 14.61 8.44
N PRO A 320 -6.75 15.68 9.19
CA PRO A 320 -8.15 15.90 9.55
C PRO A 320 -9.05 16.09 8.34
N ILE A 321 -8.56 16.79 7.31
CA ILE A 321 -9.30 17.03 6.06
C ILE A 321 -9.29 15.77 5.20
N MET A 322 -8.15 15.06 5.18
CA MET A 322 -7.97 13.85 4.41
C MET A 322 -8.92 12.73 4.89
N ASP A 323 -8.91 12.42 6.18
CA ASP A 323 -9.65 11.30 6.76
C ASP A 323 -11.17 11.51 6.72
N HIS A 324 -11.64 12.74 6.88
CA HIS A 324 -13.09 13.00 6.98
C HIS A 324 -13.76 13.43 5.69
N ILE A 325 -13.00 13.93 4.71
CA ILE A 325 -13.56 14.48 3.46
C ILE A 325 -12.89 13.87 2.23
N LEU A 326 -11.59 14.08 2.05
CA LEU A 326 -10.95 13.80 0.76
C LEU A 326 -10.82 12.29 0.45
N VAL A 327 -10.39 11.48 1.42
CA VAL A 327 -10.29 10.02 1.26
C VAL A 327 -11.66 9.37 1.11
N PRO A 328 -12.67 9.68 1.96
CA PRO A 328 -14.02 9.18 1.74
C PRO A 328 -14.58 9.54 0.38
N PHE A 329 -14.32 10.76 -0.12
CA PHE A 329 -14.76 11.18 -1.46
C PHE A 329 -14.09 10.40 -2.57
N PHE A 330 -12.79 10.12 -2.45
CA PHE A 330 -12.08 9.26 -3.37
C PHE A 330 -12.73 7.88 -3.46
N PHE A 331 -12.95 7.22 -2.32
CA PHE A 331 -13.54 5.88 -2.31
C PHE A 331 -15.00 5.86 -2.74
N ALA A 332 -15.79 6.86 -2.37
CA ALA A 332 -17.14 7.01 -2.86
C ALA A 332 -17.19 7.24 -4.39
N SER A 333 -16.21 7.98 -4.95
CA SER A 333 -16.13 8.21 -6.39
C SER A 333 -15.85 6.94 -7.20
N ILE A 334 -15.05 6.01 -6.63
CA ILE A 334 -14.91 4.65 -7.19
C ILE A 334 -16.26 3.94 -7.18
N GLY A 335 -17.02 4.07 -6.09
CA GLY A 335 -18.36 3.52 -5.96
C GLY A 335 -19.35 4.03 -7.02
N PHE A 336 -19.30 5.32 -7.37
CA PHE A 336 -20.14 5.89 -8.44
C PHE A 336 -19.93 5.21 -9.80
N SER A 337 -18.75 4.64 -10.02
CA SER A 337 -18.36 4.01 -11.28
C SER A 337 -18.72 2.52 -11.38
N ILE A 338 -19.29 1.92 -10.32
CA ILE A 338 -19.57 0.46 -10.29
C ILE A 338 -21.02 0.15 -10.72
N PRO A 339 -21.24 -0.59 -11.82
CA PRO A 339 -22.58 -0.96 -12.28
C PRO A 339 -23.18 -2.10 -11.44
N VAL A 340 -24.02 -1.77 -10.46
CA VAL A 340 -24.58 -2.74 -9.49
C VAL A 340 -25.59 -3.70 -10.11
N SER A 341 -26.29 -3.28 -11.16
CA SER A 341 -27.37 -4.06 -11.78
C SER A 341 -26.94 -5.45 -12.21
N GLU A 342 -25.68 -5.61 -12.62
CA GLU A 342 -25.13 -6.89 -13.07
C GLU A 342 -24.24 -7.55 -12.01
N MET A 343 -23.78 -6.81 -10.99
CA MET A 343 -22.81 -7.30 -9.99
C MET A 343 -23.26 -8.59 -9.28
N PHE A 344 -24.55 -8.73 -8.99
CA PHE A 344 -25.12 -9.89 -8.29
C PHE A 344 -25.56 -11.03 -9.22
N SER A 345 -25.20 -10.99 -10.51
CA SER A 345 -25.48 -12.07 -11.43
C SER A 345 -24.67 -13.31 -11.05
N GLY A 346 -25.33 -14.47 -10.93
CA GLY A 346 -24.70 -15.73 -10.52
C GLY A 346 -23.38 -16.07 -11.24
N PRO A 347 -23.28 -15.92 -12.58
CA PRO A 347 -22.03 -16.17 -13.30
C PRO A 347 -20.89 -15.21 -12.92
N ILE A 348 -21.17 -13.93 -12.70
CA ILE A 348 -20.18 -12.91 -12.35
C ILE A 348 -19.69 -13.16 -10.92
N LEU A 349 -20.61 -13.40 -9.99
CA LEU A 349 -20.30 -13.70 -8.60
C LEU A 349 -19.40 -14.94 -8.48
N TRP A 350 -19.74 -16.06 -9.14
CA TRP A 350 -18.94 -17.28 -9.07
C TRP A 350 -17.54 -17.10 -9.65
N LYS A 351 -17.42 -16.40 -10.80
CA LYS A 351 -16.12 -16.06 -11.38
C LYS A 351 -15.30 -15.16 -10.45
N GLY A 352 -15.93 -14.15 -9.85
CA GLY A 352 -15.32 -13.26 -8.86
C GLY A 352 -14.78 -14.01 -7.65
N ILE A 353 -15.58 -14.91 -7.06
CA ILE A 353 -15.14 -15.75 -5.93
C ILE A 353 -13.96 -16.64 -6.33
N PHE A 354 -14.07 -17.34 -7.46
CA PHE A 354 -13.00 -18.20 -7.93
C PHE A 354 -11.70 -17.41 -8.19
N TYR A 355 -11.82 -16.24 -8.80
CA TYR A 355 -10.69 -15.35 -9.06
C TYR A 355 -10.09 -14.81 -7.75
N ALA A 356 -10.91 -14.47 -6.76
CA ALA A 356 -10.47 -14.11 -5.42
C ALA A 356 -9.66 -15.24 -4.76
N CYS A 357 -10.12 -16.50 -4.87
CA CYS A 357 -9.39 -17.65 -4.35
C CYS A 357 -8.03 -17.84 -5.02
N LEU A 358 -7.94 -17.65 -6.34
CA LEU A 358 -6.67 -17.67 -7.04
C LEU A 358 -5.72 -16.58 -6.55
N MET A 359 -6.22 -15.35 -6.38
CA MET A 359 -5.43 -14.23 -5.89
C MET A 359 -4.98 -14.38 -4.44
N PHE A 360 -5.83 -14.99 -3.62
CA PHE A 360 -5.50 -15.37 -2.25
C PHE A 360 -4.29 -16.32 -2.24
N LEU A 361 -4.32 -17.38 -3.05
CA LEU A 361 -3.20 -18.32 -3.17
C LEU A 361 -1.93 -17.66 -3.72
N ALA A 362 -2.10 -16.78 -4.71
CA ALA A 362 -1.01 -16.04 -5.32
C ALA A 362 -0.25 -15.19 -4.30
N LYS A 363 -0.96 -14.40 -3.49
CA LYS A 363 -0.34 -13.54 -2.46
C LYS A 363 0.16 -14.34 -1.26
N ALA A 364 -0.54 -15.41 -0.87
CA ALA A 364 -0.08 -16.29 0.20
C ALA A 364 1.31 -16.88 -0.10
N SER A 365 1.67 -17.04 -1.38
CA SER A 365 2.98 -17.52 -1.81
C SER A 365 4.15 -16.61 -1.42
N VAL A 366 3.92 -15.33 -1.10
CA VAL A 366 4.98 -14.40 -0.62
C VAL A 366 5.63 -14.92 0.66
N GLY A 367 4.89 -15.64 1.50
CA GLY A 367 5.42 -16.29 2.71
C GLY A 367 6.52 -17.32 2.43
N ILE A 368 6.63 -17.85 1.21
CA ILE A 368 7.69 -18.79 0.79
C ILE A 368 9.07 -18.13 0.87
N VAL A 369 9.17 -16.80 0.69
CA VAL A 369 10.43 -16.05 0.79
C VAL A 369 11.07 -16.19 2.17
N VAL A 370 10.26 -16.21 3.23
CA VAL A 370 10.75 -16.40 4.61
C VAL A 370 11.39 -17.78 4.78
N TYR A 371 10.82 -18.82 4.18
CA TYR A 371 11.44 -20.15 4.16
C TYR A 371 12.73 -20.18 3.35
N PHE A 372 12.76 -19.46 2.22
CA PHE A 372 13.95 -19.38 1.38
C PHE A 372 15.11 -18.73 2.12
N GLU A 373 14.87 -17.63 2.84
CA GLU A 373 15.88 -16.98 3.68
C GLU A 373 16.39 -17.89 4.82
N PHE A 374 15.47 -18.60 5.50
CA PHE A 374 15.84 -19.58 6.51
C PHE A 374 16.75 -20.67 5.94
N PHE A 375 16.41 -21.17 4.74
CA PHE A 375 17.17 -22.22 4.08
C PHE A 375 18.54 -21.72 3.60
N THR A 376 18.63 -20.53 2.99
CA THR A 376 19.90 -19.95 2.53
C THR A 376 20.84 -19.65 3.70
N THR A 377 20.31 -19.14 4.81
CA THR A 377 21.10 -18.88 6.03
C THR A 377 21.63 -20.18 6.62
N ARG A 378 20.78 -21.22 6.72
CA ARG A 378 21.18 -22.56 7.18
C ARG A 378 22.22 -23.20 6.26
N TRP A 379 22.08 -23.01 4.95
CA TRP A 379 23.00 -23.56 3.95
C TRP A 379 24.34 -22.83 3.95
N SER A 380 24.35 -21.50 4.07
CA SER A 380 25.55 -20.68 4.22
C SER A 380 26.36 -21.05 5.47
N HIS A 381 25.70 -21.24 6.63
CA HIS A 381 26.35 -21.71 7.85
C HIS A 381 26.92 -23.13 7.73
N LYS A 382 26.24 -24.02 7.00
CA LYS A 382 26.73 -25.37 6.70
C LYS A 382 27.95 -25.33 5.79
N TRP A 383 28.00 -24.39 4.85
CA TRP A 383 29.11 -24.22 3.90
C TRP A 383 30.34 -23.56 4.54
N THR A 384 30.18 -22.56 5.42
CA THR A 384 31.30 -21.99 6.20
C THR A 384 31.90 -23.00 7.17
N SER A 385 31.06 -23.85 7.79
CA SER A 385 31.52 -24.97 8.62
C SER A 385 32.26 -26.04 7.79
N PHE A 386 31.81 -26.31 6.56
CA PHE A 386 32.48 -27.23 5.64
C PHE A 386 33.84 -26.67 5.15
N LYS A 387 33.92 -25.35 4.88
CA LYS A 387 35.15 -24.65 4.47
C LYS A 387 36.19 -24.57 5.58
N LYS A 388 35.76 -24.40 6.85
CA LYS A 388 36.65 -24.49 8.03
C LYS A 388 37.22 -25.91 8.23
N LYS A 389 36.52 -26.96 7.80
CA LYS A 389 37.02 -28.35 7.84
C LYS A 389 37.98 -28.71 6.70
N THR A 390 38.10 -27.87 5.66
CA THR A 390 38.91 -28.17 4.46
C THR A 390 40.16 -27.32 4.29
N LEU A 391 40.46 -26.42 5.24
CA LEU A 391 41.73 -25.69 5.27
C LEU A 391 42.72 -26.39 6.22
N PRO A 392 43.96 -26.72 5.80
CA PRO A 392 44.97 -27.24 6.71
C PRO A 392 45.31 -26.18 7.75
N ILE A 393 45.32 -26.59 9.01
CA ILE A 393 45.79 -25.79 10.15
C ILE A 393 47.30 -25.55 9.96
N PRO A 394 47.81 -24.30 9.98
CA PRO A 394 49.25 -24.04 10.01
C PRO A 394 49.85 -24.57 11.32
N GLU A 395 50.95 -25.29 11.19
CA GLU A 395 51.73 -25.91 12.26
C GLU A 395 52.44 -24.81 13.09
N GLU A 396 51.92 -24.50 14.28
CA GLU A 396 52.61 -23.63 15.26
C GLU A 396 53.51 -24.46 16.18
N LEU A 397 54.74 -23.97 16.36
CA LEU A 397 55.80 -24.52 17.21
C LEU A 397 55.44 -24.46 18.72
N PRO A 398 55.98 -25.36 19.57
CA PRO A 398 55.45 -25.63 20.90
C PRO A 398 56.08 -24.79 22.00
N GLN A 399 55.28 -24.23 22.91
CA GLN A 399 55.70 -23.90 24.28
C GLN A 399 54.59 -24.18 25.33
N GLN A 400 55.00 -24.99 26.31
CA GLN A 400 54.46 -25.32 27.64
C GLN A 400 54.07 -24.07 28.47
N ASP A 401 53.17 -24.05 29.47
CA ASP A 401 52.76 -25.01 30.51
C ASP A 401 51.40 -24.59 31.15
N GLY A 402 50.66 -25.56 31.72
CA GLY A 402 49.89 -25.43 32.99
C GLY A 402 48.49 -24.79 32.99
N SER A 403 47.44 -25.63 33.01
CA SER A 403 46.07 -25.33 33.47
C SER A 403 45.90 -25.80 34.95
N PRO A 404 44.79 -25.55 35.71
CA PRO A 404 43.35 -25.67 35.35
C PRO A 404 42.51 -24.43 35.78
N GLU A 405 41.29 -24.12 35.34
CA GLU A 405 40.14 -24.90 34.91
C GLU A 405 39.14 -23.90 34.27
N GLU A 406 38.92 -23.93 32.95
CA GLU A 406 37.83 -23.18 32.29
C GLU A 406 36.76 -24.15 31.79
N ILE A 407 35.53 -23.90 32.24
CA ILE A 407 34.29 -24.61 31.94
C ILE A 407 34.09 -24.68 30.41
N PRO A 408 33.71 -25.84 29.83
CA PRO A 408 33.66 -26.00 28.38
C PRO A 408 32.55 -25.12 27.75
N THR A 409 32.97 -24.12 26.98
CA THR A 409 32.16 -23.19 26.18
C THR A 409 31.41 -23.84 25.00
N ASN A 410 31.47 -25.16 24.88
CA ASN A 410 30.85 -25.90 23.77
C ASN A 410 29.33 -26.10 23.90
N ASP A 411 28.75 -25.94 25.09
CA ASP A 411 27.31 -26.13 25.28
C ASP A 411 26.47 -24.87 24.96
N LEU A 412 27.02 -23.66 25.13
CA LEU A 412 26.33 -22.41 24.77
C LEU A 412 26.18 -22.21 23.25
N VAL A 413 27.11 -22.77 22.47
CA VAL A 413 27.06 -22.69 21.00
C VAL A 413 26.02 -23.66 20.41
N ASN A 414 25.76 -24.80 21.06
CA ASN A 414 24.76 -25.76 20.63
C ASN A 414 23.33 -25.39 21.06
N GLN A 415 23.15 -24.57 22.10
CA GLN A 415 21.82 -24.19 22.59
C GLN A 415 21.09 -23.18 21.68
N LYS A 416 21.82 -22.47 20.81
CA LYS A 416 21.21 -21.57 19.79
C LYS A 416 20.80 -22.29 18.50
N LEU A 417 21.03 -23.61 18.41
CA LEU A 417 20.74 -24.44 17.23
C LEU A 417 19.41 -25.22 17.39
N LYS A 418 18.39 -24.57 17.96
CA LYS A 418 17.01 -25.08 17.99
C LYS A 418 16.03 -23.99 17.57
N THR A 419 16.36 -23.23 16.53
CA THR A 419 15.34 -22.43 15.83
C THR A 419 14.43 -23.40 15.09
N ASP A 420 13.25 -23.63 15.65
CA ASP A 420 12.12 -24.25 14.96
C ASP A 420 11.91 -23.56 13.60
N ALA A 421 11.42 -24.31 12.61
CA ALA A 421 11.13 -23.73 11.31
C ALA A 421 10.10 -22.57 11.45
N PRO A 422 10.30 -21.43 10.75
CA PRO A 422 9.51 -20.20 10.94
C PRO A 422 8.13 -20.29 10.26
N HIS A 423 7.37 -21.34 10.58
CA HIS A 423 6.10 -21.62 9.94
C HIS A 423 5.06 -20.52 10.19
N LEU A 424 4.99 -20.03 11.43
CA LEU A 424 4.03 -18.99 11.81
C LEU A 424 4.39 -17.64 11.18
N ASP A 425 5.67 -17.31 11.12
CA ASP A 425 6.13 -16.04 10.51
C ASP A 425 5.87 -16.02 9.01
N ALA A 426 6.14 -17.14 8.31
CA ALA A 426 5.81 -17.27 6.90
C ALA A 426 4.29 -17.18 6.64
N ILE A 427 3.46 -17.78 7.50
CA ILE A 427 2.00 -17.68 7.39
C ILE A 427 1.53 -16.25 7.66
N ILE A 428 2.11 -15.54 8.63
CA ILE A 428 1.79 -14.13 8.90
C ILE A 428 2.17 -13.27 7.69
N VAL A 429 3.37 -13.41 7.15
CA VAL A 429 3.80 -12.67 5.95
C VAL A 429 2.88 -12.98 4.77
N GLY A 430 2.59 -14.25 4.51
CA GLY A 430 1.71 -14.64 3.39
C GLY A 430 0.28 -14.14 3.56
N SER A 431 -0.30 -14.22 4.77
CA SER A 431 -1.69 -13.82 5.03
C SER A 431 -1.88 -12.31 5.11
N THR A 432 -0.92 -11.56 5.65
CA THR A 432 -0.94 -10.09 5.69
C THR A 432 -0.93 -9.50 4.28
N MET A 433 -0.16 -10.10 3.36
CA MET A 433 -0.03 -9.66 1.96
C MET A 433 -1.29 -9.85 1.10
N ILE A 434 -2.33 -10.49 1.62
CA ILE A 434 -3.58 -10.75 0.87
C ILE A 434 -4.50 -9.53 0.88
N ALA A 435 -4.46 -8.73 1.95
CA ALA A 435 -5.35 -7.59 2.13
C ALA A 435 -5.14 -6.58 0.99
N ARG A 436 -6.23 -6.22 0.28
CA ARG A 436 -6.18 -5.30 -0.87
C ARG A 436 -6.58 -3.89 -0.48
N GLY A 437 -5.80 -2.93 -0.96
CA GLY A 437 -5.98 -1.51 -0.65
C GLY A 437 -6.77 -0.78 -1.73
N GLY A 438 -6.95 0.52 -1.51
CA GLY A 438 -7.65 1.38 -2.46
C GLY A 438 -7.03 1.47 -3.84
N PHE A 439 -5.71 1.33 -3.95
CA PHE A 439 -5.01 1.35 -5.23
C PHE A 439 -5.48 0.25 -6.19
N GLY A 440 -5.86 -0.92 -5.68
CA GLY A 440 -6.39 -2.00 -6.53
C GLY A 440 -7.70 -1.60 -7.22
N PHE A 441 -8.58 -0.94 -6.48
CA PHE A 441 -9.84 -0.41 -7.02
C PHE A 441 -9.59 0.71 -8.03
N LEU A 442 -8.65 1.62 -7.76
CA LEU A 442 -8.24 2.65 -8.72
C LEU A 442 -7.77 2.06 -10.03
N VAL A 443 -6.89 1.07 -9.99
CA VAL A 443 -6.35 0.44 -11.20
C VAL A 443 -7.47 -0.22 -12.00
N ALA A 444 -8.43 -0.87 -11.32
CA ALA A 444 -9.57 -1.49 -11.98
C ALA A 444 -10.43 -0.44 -12.70
N SER A 445 -10.72 0.69 -12.04
CA SER A 445 -11.49 1.79 -12.62
C SER A 445 -10.76 2.47 -13.79
N GLU A 446 -9.45 2.69 -13.68
CA GLU A 446 -8.62 3.25 -14.77
C GLU A 446 -8.51 2.29 -15.96
N ALA A 447 -8.44 0.98 -15.71
CA ALA A 447 -8.41 -0.02 -16.77
C ALA A 447 -9.74 -0.09 -17.53
N GLN A 448 -10.87 0.09 -16.83
CA GLN A 448 -12.20 0.17 -17.45
C GLN A 448 -12.34 1.47 -18.25
N SER A 449 -11.99 2.63 -17.67
CA SER A 449 -12.10 3.92 -18.37
C SER A 449 -11.21 4.03 -19.61
N SER A 450 -10.08 3.30 -19.62
CA SER A 450 -9.16 3.23 -20.76
C SER A 450 -9.58 2.24 -21.85
N GLY A 451 -10.68 1.49 -21.66
CA GLY A 451 -11.15 0.47 -22.63
C GLY A 451 -10.25 -0.77 -22.72
N THR A 452 -9.45 -1.04 -21.67
CA THR A 452 -8.46 -2.13 -21.71
C THR A 452 -9.09 -3.51 -21.46
N LEU A 453 -10.30 -3.56 -20.91
CA LEU A 453 -10.99 -4.77 -20.45
C LEU A 453 -11.78 -5.50 -21.56
N SER A 454 -11.22 -5.58 -22.78
CA SER A 454 -11.93 -6.13 -23.94
C SER A 454 -11.69 -7.64 -24.16
N LEU A 455 -12.60 -8.30 -24.90
CA LEU A 455 -12.47 -9.71 -25.31
C LEU A 455 -11.62 -9.87 -26.57
N SER A 456 -10.88 -10.99 -26.64
CA SER A 456 -10.17 -11.40 -27.85
C SER A 456 -11.18 -11.92 -28.87
N LYS A 457 -11.32 -11.22 -30.01
CA LYS A 457 -12.13 -11.68 -31.14
C LYS A 457 -11.35 -12.70 -31.95
N THR A 458 -11.86 -13.92 -32.09
CA THR A 458 -11.47 -14.82 -33.18
C THR A 458 -11.75 -14.09 -34.51
N PRO A 459 -10.84 -14.14 -35.51
CA PRO A 459 -10.98 -13.33 -36.71
C PRO A 459 -12.09 -13.89 -37.58
N ILE A 460 -13.31 -13.36 -37.43
CA ILE A 460 -14.34 -13.54 -38.44
C ILE A 460 -13.93 -12.63 -39.61
N ARG A 461 -13.53 -13.28 -40.72
CA ARG A 461 -13.27 -12.67 -42.04
C ARG A 461 -14.22 -11.48 -42.27
N ILE A 462 -13.63 -10.30 -42.39
CA ILE A 462 -14.32 -9.08 -42.81
C ILE A 462 -14.80 -9.31 -44.24
N LEU A 463 -16.06 -9.69 -44.39
CA LEU A 463 -16.80 -9.50 -45.63
C LEU A 463 -17.26 -8.04 -45.62
N ASN A 464 -16.71 -7.27 -46.55
CA ASN A 464 -17.22 -5.96 -46.96
C ASN A 464 -18.75 -5.99 -47.04
N VAL A 465 -19.42 -4.90 -46.63
CA VAL A 465 -20.53 -4.26 -47.35
C VAL A 465 -21.00 -3.04 -46.55
N GLN A 466 -21.06 -1.92 -47.26
CA GLN A 466 -21.62 -0.63 -46.86
C GLN A 466 -23.06 -0.79 -46.33
N GLY A 467 -23.32 -0.38 -45.08
CA GLY A 467 -24.67 -0.33 -44.51
C GLY A 467 -24.71 -0.59 -43.00
N LEU A 468 -24.13 0.29 -42.17
CA LEU A 468 -23.97 0.00 -40.73
C LEU A 468 -24.05 1.27 -39.84
N SER A 469 -25.23 1.87 -39.70
CA SER A 469 -25.50 2.77 -38.56
C SER A 469 -26.04 1.97 -37.36
N HIS A 470 -26.96 1.03 -37.59
CA HIS A 470 -27.62 0.27 -36.51
C HIS A 470 -26.77 -0.85 -35.88
N LYS A 471 -25.92 -1.57 -36.63
CA LYS A 471 -25.05 -2.61 -36.02
C LYS A 471 -23.80 -2.03 -35.34
N VAL A 472 -23.40 -0.78 -35.62
CA VAL A 472 -22.29 -0.13 -34.89
C VAL A 472 -22.74 0.21 -33.48
N THR A 473 -23.95 0.77 -33.32
CA THR A 473 -24.53 1.05 -32.00
C THR A 473 -24.77 -0.23 -31.18
N GLY A 474 -25.24 -1.31 -31.82
CA GLY A 474 -25.35 -2.62 -31.16
C GLY A 474 -23.99 -3.16 -30.70
N ARG A 475 -22.96 -3.06 -31.56
CA ARG A 475 -21.60 -3.52 -31.25
C ARG A 475 -20.93 -2.73 -30.12
N LEU A 476 -21.13 -1.41 -30.07
CA LEU A 476 -20.59 -0.56 -28.99
C LEU A 476 -21.20 -0.98 -27.64
N ARG A 477 -22.54 -1.08 -27.57
CA ARG A 477 -23.23 -1.56 -26.36
C ARG A 477 -22.78 -2.95 -25.91
N THR A 478 -22.49 -3.87 -26.85
CA THR A 478 -21.99 -5.20 -26.48
C THR A 478 -20.55 -5.20 -25.96
N LEU A 479 -19.73 -4.21 -26.34
CA LEU A 479 -18.37 -4.05 -25.81
C LEU A 479 -18.42 -3.50 -24.39
N ASP A 480 -19.22 -2.46 -24.15
CA ASP A 480 -19.41 -1.84 -22.83
C ASP A 480 -19.89 -2.87 -21.80
N VAL A 481 -20.95 -3.63 -22.12
CA VAL A 481 -21.50 -4.67 -21.23
C VAL A 481 -20.46 -5.73 -20.87
N VAL A 482 -19.56 -6.06 -21.79
CA VAL A 482 -18.54 -7.08 -21.57
C VAL A 482 -17.37 -6.56 -20.74
N GLU A 483 -16.92 -5.33 -21.01
CA GLU A 483 -15.92 -4.63 -20.21
C GLU A 483 -16.39 -4.51 -18.75
N ASP A 484 -17.68 -4.19 -18.57
CA ASP A 484 -18.34 -4.15 -17.26
C ASP A 484 -18.34 -5.52 -16.56
N GLN A 485 -18.56 -6.63 -17.26
CA GLN A 485 -18.50 -7.96 -16.63
C GLN A 485 -17.10 -8.32 -16.11
N ILE A 486 -16.04 -8.00 -16.86
CA ILE A 486 -14.67 -8.28 -16.44
C ILE A 486 -14.31 -7.37 -15.26
N PHE A 487 -14.67 -6.09 -15.34
CA PHE A 487 -14.53 -5.13 -14.26
C PHE A 487 -15.21 -5.63 -12.97
N LEU A 488 -16.47 -6.08 -13.06
CA LEU A 488 -17.22 -6.59 -11.90
C LEU A 488 -16.59 -7.84 -11.27
N VAL A 489 -16.01 -8.75 -12.07
CA VAL A 489 -15.26 -9.90 -11.56
C VAL A 489 -14.03 -9.45 -10.76
N ILE A 490 -13.32 -8.44 -11.26
CA ILE A 490 -12.16 -7.85 -10.58
C ILE A 490 -12.59 -7.19 -9.27
N ILE A 491 -13.65 -6.39 -9.28
CA ILE A 491 -14.20 -5.72 -8.10
C ILE A 491 -14.61 -6.74 -7.03
N TRP A 492 -15.32 -7.82 -7.40
CA TRP A 492 -15.64 -8.89 -6.47
C TRP A 492 -14.39 -9.52 -5.84
N ALA A 493 -13.35 -9.77 -6.64
CA ALA A 493 -12.11 -10.31 -6.13
C ALA A 493 -11.40 -9.35 -5.16
N LEU A 494 -11.36 -8.06 -5.49
CA LEU A 494 -10.81 -7.02 -4.61
C LEU A 494 -11.56 -6.97 -3.28
N VAL A 495 -12.89 -6.85 -3.31
CA VAL A 495 -13.74 -6.79 -2.11
C VAL A 495 -13.54 -8.03 -1.23
N LEU A 496 -13.57 -9.23 -1.82
CA LEU A 496 -13.38 -10.47 -1.08
C LEU A 496 -11.98 -10.56 -0.46
N CYS A 497 -10.92 -10.19 -1.19
CA CYS A 497 -9.57 -10.18 -0.65
C CYS A 497 -9.38 -9.12 0.44
N THR A 498 -10.02 -7.95 0.33
CA THR A 498 -9.98 -6.90 1.37
C THR A 498 -10.68 -7.33 2.65
N ILE A 499 -11.81 -8.05 2.56
CA ILE A 499 -12.53 -8.52 3.76
C ILE A 499 -11.83 -9.75 4.38
N VAL A 500 -11.47 -10.73 3.56
CA VAL A 500 -10.92 -12.01 4.05
C VAL A 500 -9.48 -11.87 4.53
N GLY A 501 -8.67 -11.00 3.90
CA GLY A 501 -7.25 -10.80 4.23
C GLY A 501 -7.02 -10.46 5.72
N PRO A 502 -7.60 -9.37 6.25
CA PRO A 502 -7.49 -8.99 7.65
C PRO A 502 -7.97 -10.06 8.62
N VAL A 503 -9.07 -10.75 8.29
CA VAL A 503 -9.62 -11.84 9.13
C VAL A 503 -8.63 -13.00 9.24
N VAL A 504 -8.09 -13.47 8.11
CA VAL A 504 -7.14 -14.58 8.10
C VAL A 504 -5.83 -14.20 8.80
N SER A 505 -5.30 -13.02 8.51
CA SER A 505 -4.09 -12.51 9.15
C SER A 505 -4.26 -12.33 10.66
N GLY A 506 -5.38 -11.75 11.10
CA GLY A 506 -5.70 -11.61 12.52
C GLY A 506 -5.76 -12.96 13.26
N ILE A 507 -6.33 -14.00 12.63
CA ILE A 507 -6.33 -15.36 13.19
C ILE A 507 -4.91 -15.93 13.27
N ALA A 508 -4.08 -15.75 12.24
CA ALA A 508 -2.70 -16.22 12.23
C ALA A 508 -1.85 -15.56 13.32
N VAL A 509 -1.99 -14.25 13.48
CA VAL A 509 -1.30 -13.47 14.51
C VAL A 509 -1.76 -13.89 15.92
N ARG A 510 -3.06 -14.06 16.15
CA ARG A 510 -3.59 -14.58 17.44
C ARG A 510 -3.02 -15.94 17.80
N ARG A 511 -2.85 -16.85 16.82
CA ARG A 511 -2.24 -18.16 17.04
C ARG A 511 -0.75 -18.05 17.41
N LYS A 512 -0.01 -17.13 16.79
CA LYS A 512 1.39 -16.87 17.15
C LYS A 512 1.49 -16.38 18.60
N LEU A 513 0.70 -15.39 18.97
CA LEU A 513 0.67 -14.87 20.34
C LEU A 513 0.26 -15.94 21.37
N ALA A 514 -0.68 -16.84 21.02
CA ALA A 514 -1.04 -17.96 21.89
C ALA A 514 0.14 -18.94 22.09
N LYS A 515 0.88 -19.26 21.02
CA LYS A 515 2.05 -20.15 21.10
C LYS A 515 3.21 -19.54 21.89
N GLU A 516 3.47 -18.24 21.73
CA GLU A 516 4.49 -17.53 22.51
C GLU A 516 4.15 -17.56 24.00
N ARG A 517 2.88 -17.30 24.36
CA ARG A 517 2.40 -17.40 25.76
C ARG A 517 2.48 -18.82 26.33
N GLU A 518 2.28 -19.85 25.51
CA GLU A 518 2.44 -21.25 25.94
C GLU A 518 3.90 -21.64 26.20
N GLY A 519 4.84 -21.02 25.48
CA GLY A 519 6.29 -21.17 25.65
C GLY A 519 6.86 -20.40 26.84
N GLU A 520 6.17 -19.34 27.29
CA GLU A 520 6.46 -18.61 28.54
C GLU A 520 5.94 -19.33 29.80
N ARG A 521 5.52 -20.60 29.71
CA ARG A 521 5.30 -21.43 30.90
C ARG A 521 6.62 -21.54 31.66
N CYS A 522 6.70 -20.89 32.83
CA CYS A 522 7.76 -21.14 33.81
C CYS A 522 7.88 -22.66 34.04
N GLU A 523 9.11 -23.18 34.19
CA GLU A 523 9.39 -24.60 34.47
C GLU A 523 8.67 -25.14 35.72
N CYS A 524 8.05 -24.27 36.53
CA CYS A 524 7.21 -24.63 37.66
C CYS A 524 5.74 -24.98 37.32
N GLY A 525 5.32 -24.95 36.05
CA GLY A 525 4.02 -25.48 35.61
C GLY A 525 2.78 -24.65 36.01
N VAL A 526 2.95 -23.43 36.51
CA VAL A 526 1.83 -22.55 36.88
C VAL A 526 1.42 -21.66 35.70
N VAL A 527 0.13 -21.67 35.38
CA VAL A 527 -0.46 -20.79 34.36
C VAL A 527 -0.48 -19.36 34.91
N VAL A 528 0.26 -18.44 34.28
CA VAL A 528 0.16 -17.01 34.59
C VAL A 528 -1.21 -16.51 34.10
N GLY A 529 -2.17 -16.48 35.02
CA GLY A 529 -3.50 -15.91 34.77
C GLY A 529 -3.45 -14.39 34.62
N GLN A 530 -4.17 -13.88 33.63
CA GLN A 530 -4.57 -12.48 33.37
C GLN A 530 -3.91 -11.40 34.25
N ARG A 531 -2.97 -10.63 33.69
CA ARG A 531 -2.74 -9.26 34.20
C ARG A 531 -3.90 -8.37 33.76
N SER A 532 -4.72 -8.01 34.74
CA SER A 532 -5.62 -6.86 34.66
C SER A 532 -4.80 -5.58 34.49
N PHE A 533 -5.33 -4.66 33.69
CA PHE A 533 -4.87 -3.27 33.55
C PHE A 533 -4.58 -2.61 34.91
N GLY A 534 -3.44 -1.93 35.02
CA GLY A 534 -3.14 -1.01 36.13
C GLY A 534 -1.65 -0.77 36.38
N THR A 535 -1.20 0.41 35.95
CA THR A 535 -0.08 1.27 36.43
C THR A 535 1.33 0.68 36.64
N GLU A 536 2.26 1.24 35.86
CA GLU A 536 3.63 1.66 36.20
C GLU A 536 4.37 0.87 37.29
N ASP A 537 5.23 -0.05 36.87
CA ASP A 537 6.56 -0.23 37.49
C ASP A 537 7.48 -1.04 36.56
N GLU A 538 8.65 -0.45 36.29
CA GLU A 538 9.78 -1.11 35.64
C GLU A 538 10.42 -2.12 36.60
N GLY A 539 10.57 -3.38 36.19
CA GLY A 539 11.38 -4.33 36.95
C GLY A 539 11.08 -5.79 36.65
N VAL A 540 11.99 -6.42 35.92
CA VAL A 540 12.28 -7.87 35.89
C VAL A 540 11.06 -8.79 35.94
N GLY A 541 10.62 -9.25 34.77
CA GLY A 541 9.71 -10.39 34.64
C GLY A 541 10.40 -11.70 35.06
N GLY A 542 10.55 -11.90 36.37
CA GLY A 542 10.83 -13.21 36.97
C GLY A 542 9.55 -13.76 37.60
N CYS A 543 9.25 -15.04 37.37
CA CYS A 543 8.29 -15.78 38.18
C CYS A 543 8.72 -15.66 39.65
N HIS A 544 7.95 -14.96 40.49
CA HIS A 544 8.24 -14.82 41.93
C HIS A 544 8.24 -16.16 42.69
N LEU A 545 7.81 -17.26 42.05
CA LEU A 545 7.90 -18.63 42.58
C LEU A 545 9.19 -19.38 42.20
N CYS A 546 10.03 -18.83 41.31
CA CYS A 546 11.30 -19.44 40.88
C CYS A 546 12.54 -18.68 41.38
N LEU A 547 12.37 -17.74 42.31
CA LEU A 547 13.45 -16.99 42.98
C LEU A 547 13.68 -17.53 44.40
#